data_AF-A0A519C4U2-F1
#
_entry.id   AF-A0A519C4U2-F1
#
_cell.length_a   1.000
_cell.length_b   1.000
_cell.length_c   1.000
_cell.angle_alpha   90.00
_cell.angle_beta   90.00
_cell.angle_gamma   90.00
#
_symmetry.space_group_name_H-M   'P 1'
#
loop_
_entity.id
_entity.type
_entity.pdbx_description
1 polymer ?
#
loop_
_entity_poly.entity_id
_entity_poly.type
_entity_poly.pdbx_seq_one_letter_code
_entity_poly.pdbx_strand_id
1 'polypeptide(L)' 'YIIQSMNKDEKADPDILNASRIKRIGRGSGWPEHDVKELIKNYKNSKNMMKASKGRQMQGFLRKMGMG' A
#
# COMPACT_ATOMS: atom_id res chain seq x y z
N TYR A 1 0.70 -7.65 -14.38
CA TYR A 1 1.55 -6.73 -15.17
C TYR A 1 1.77 -5.36 -14.52
N ILE A 2 0.80 -4.77 -13.80
CA ILE A 2 0.95 -3.45 -13.11
C ILE A 2 2.20 -3.38 -12.21
N ILE A 3 2.37 -4.36 -11.31
CA ILE A 3 3.53 -4.42 -10.40
C ILE A 3 4.84 -4.64 -11.17
N GLN A 4 4.81 -5.33 -12.31
CA GLN A 4 6.03 -5.54 -13.11
C GLN A 4 6.50 -4.25 -13.79
N SER A 5 5.59 -3.33 -14.11
CA SER A 5 5.90 -2.00 -14.66
C SER A 5 6.35 -0.98 -13.61
N MET A 6 6.35 -1.34 -12.31
CA MET A 6 6.84 -0.49 -11.22
C MET A 6 8.33 -0.64 -10.97
N ASN A 7 9.00 0.46 -10.63
CA ASN A 7 10.39 0.47 -10.18
C ASN A 7 10.51 -0.12 -8.75
N LYS A 8 11.74 -0.48 -8.34
CA LYS A 8 12.00 -1.03 -6.99
C LYS A 8 11.57 -0.05 -5.88
N ASP A 9 11.85 1.23 -6.06
CA ASP A 9 11.47 2.28 -5.10
C ASP A 9 9.95 2.42 -4.99
N GLU A 10 9.26 2.33 -6.13
CA GLU A 10 7.79 2.42 -6.21
C GLU A 10 7.10 1.19 -5.60
N LYS A 11 7.76 0.03 -5.64
CA LYS A 11 7.31 -1.20 -4.96
C LYS A 11 7.52 -1.13 -3.45
N ALA A 12 8.66 -0.59 -3.02
CA ALA A 12 8.98 -0.43 -1.61
C ALA A 12 8.08 0.62 -0.95
N ASP A 13 7.84 1.72 -1.66
CA ASP A 13 7.03 2.83 -1.18
C ASP A 13 5.97 3.28 -2.20
N PRO A 14 4.69 2.93 -1.98
CA PRO A 14 3.58 3.44 -2.79
C PRO A 14 3.26 4.92 -2.51
N ASP A 15 3.86 5.56 -1.50
CA ASP A 15 3.65 6.98 -1.22
C ASP A 15 4.38 7.88 -2.23
N ILE A 16 5.44 7.39 -2.88
CA ILE A 16 6.15 8.15 -3.93
C ILE A 16 5.43 8.14 -5.29
N LEU A 17 4.34 7.38 -5.42
CA LEU A 17 3.56 7.27 -6.66
C LEU A 17 2.68 8.51 -6.87
N ASN A 18 3.18 9.43 -7.70
CA ASN A 18 2.46 10.60 -8.18
C ASN A 18 1.70 10.31 -9.50
N ALA A 19 0.90 11.28 -9.97
CA ALA A 19 0.10 11.13 -11.20
C ALA A 19 0.97 10.78 -12.43
N SER A 20 2.16 11.36 -12.55
CA SER A 20 3.09 11.06 -13.64
C SER A 20 3.57 9.61 -13.63
N ARG A 21 3.87 9.05 -12.45
CA ARG A 21 4.29 7.65 -12.30
C ARG A 21 3.13 6.69 -12.56
N ILE A 22 1.93 7.03 -12.08
CA ILE A 22 0.70 6.25 -12.34
C ILE A 22 0.45 6.16 -13.85
N LYS A 23 0.56 7.27 -14.57
CA LYS A 23 0.42 7.31 -16.04
C LYS A 23 1.46 6.45 -16.76
N ARG A 24 2.71 6.46 -16.30
CA ARG A 24 3.78 5.61 -16.83
C ARG A 24 3.49 4.13 -16.61
N ILE A 25 3.08 3.76 -15.39
CA ILE A 25 2.76 2.38 -15.02
C ILE A 25 1.54 1.88 -15.79
N GLY A 26 0.49 2.69 -15.90
CA GLY A 26 -0.71 2.37 -16.69
C GLY A 26 -0.35 2.11 -18.16
N ARG A 27 0.39 3.04 -18.79
CA ARG A 27 0.89 2.86 -20.16
C ARG A 27 1.78 1.64 -20.34
N GLY A 28 2.69 1.38 -19.41
CA GLY A 28 3.61 0.25 -19.47
C GLY A 28 2.96 -1.11 -19.18
N SER A 29 1.82 -1.11 -18.49
CA SER A 29 1.09 -2.33 -18.12
C SER A 29 -0.15 -2.59 -19.00
N GLY A 30 -0.58 -1.60 -19.79
CA GLY A 30 -1.82 -1.65 -20.58
C GLY A 30 -3.09 -1.41 -19.75
N TRP A 31 -2.96 -0.93 -18.51
CA TRP A 31 -4.08 -0.68 -17.61
C TRP A 31 -4.40 0.82 -17.52
N PRO A 32 -5.68 1.18 -17.30
CA PRO A 32 -6.06 2.56 -17.11
C PRO A 32 -5.57 3.10 -15.77
N GLU A 33 -5.42 4.42 -15.69
CA GLU A 33 -4.85 5.10 -14.51
C GLU A 33 -5.69 4.88 -13.23
N HIS A 34 -7.01 4.68 -13.37
CA HIS A 34 -7.90 4.44 -12.24
C HIS A 34 -7.63 3.10 -11.55
N ASP A 35 -7.42 2.03 -12.32
CA ASP A 35 -7.13 0.68 -11.78
C ASP A 35 -5.80 0.67 -11.04
N VAL A 36 -4.79 1.36 -11.59
CA VAL A 36 -3.49 1.52 -10.94
C VAL A 36 -3.64 2.26 -9.61
N LYS A 37 -4.46 3.31 -9.57
CA LYS A 37 -4.71 4.10 -8.36
C LYS A 37 -5.47 3.29 -7.29
N GLU A 38 -6.43 2.47 -7.70
CA GLU A 38 -7.19 1.60 -6.81
C GLU A 38 -6.31 0.52 -6.19
N LEU A 39 -5.44 -0.11 -6.98
CA LEU A 39 -4.47 -1.08 -6.50
C LEU A 39 -3.55 -0.48 -5.42
N ILE A 40 -3.03 0.73 -5.66
CA ILE A 40 -2.18 1.46 -4.71
C ILE A 40 -2.95 1.74 -3.42
N LYS A 41 -4.21 2.19 -3.52
CA LYS A 41 -5.06 2.47 -2.37
C LYS A 41 -5.31 1.21 -1.53
N ASN A 42 -5.64 0.10 -2.17
CA ASN A 42 -5.85 -1.19 -1.51
C ASN A 42 -4.58 -1.67 -0.80
N TYR A 43 -3.41 -1.52 -1.45
CA TYR A 43 -2.14 -1.83 -0.81
C TYR A 43 -1.85 -0.94 0.40
N LYS A 44 -2.08 0.38 0.32
CA LYS A 44 -1.90 1.30 1.45
C LYS A 44 -2.80 0.93 2.63
N ASN A 45 -4.06 0.58 2.35
CA ASN A 45 -5.00 0.13 3.37
C ASN A 45 -4.50 -1.16 4.07
N SER A 46 -4.07 -2.16 3.29
CA SER A 46 -3.50 -3.41 3.83
C SER A 46 -2.21 -3.18 4.61
N LYS A 47 -1.31 -2.31 4.13
CA LYS A 47 -0.06 -1.93 4.82
C LYS A 47 -0.36 -1.24 6.15
N ASN A 48 -1.35 -0.35 6.19
CA ASN A 48 -1.79 0.31 7.41
C ASN A 48 -2.40 -0.68 8.41
N MET A 49 -3.20 -1.63 7.93
CA MET A 49 -3.80 -2.67 8.75
C MET A 49 -2.75 -3.63 9.32
N MET A 50 -1.74 -4.04 8.53
CA MET A 50 -0.60 -4.82 9.03
C MET A 50 0.25 -4.05 10.04
N LYS A 51 0.50 -2.75 9.81
CA LYS A 51 1.22 -1.90 10.77
C LYS A 51 0.46 -1.75 12.09
N ALA A 52 -0.85 -1.56 12.03
CA ALA A 52 -1.72 -1.48 13.21
C ALA A 52 -1.73 -2.82 13.99
N SER A 53 -1.71 -3.95 13.28
CA SER A 53 -1.67 -5.29 13.88
C SER A 53 -0.31 -5.61 14.51
N LYS A 54 0.82 -5.27 13.87
CA LYS A 54 2.18 -5.52 14.39
C LYS A 54 2.61 -4.56 15.51
N GLY A 55 2.04 -3.35 15.54
CA GLY A 55 2.54 -2.26 16.38
C GLY A 55 1.56 -1.85 17.45
N ARG A 56 1.70 -2.42 18.66
CA ARG A 56 1.27 -1.83 19.94
C ARG A 56 -0.24 -1.62 20.18
N GLN A 57 -1.12 -1.64 19.18
CA GLN A 57 -2.56 -1.52 19.43
C GLN A 57 -3.15 -2.78 20.05
N MET A 58 -2.75 -3.97 19.59
CA MET A 58 -3.16 -5.23 20.22
C MET A 58 -2.59 -5.34 21.65
N GLN A 59 -1.32 -4.98 21.85
CA GLN A 59 -0.68 -5.05 23.16
C GLN A 59 -1.25 -4.00 24.14
N GLY A 60 -1.57 -2.79 23.66
CA GLY A 60 -2.24 -1.76 24.45
C GLY A 60 -3.70 -2.11 24.76
N PHE A 61 -4.40 -2.76 23.82
CA PHE A 61 -5.76 -3.27 24.02
C PHE A 61 -5.79 -4.44 25.02
N LEU A 62 -4.90 -5.43 24.86
CA LEU A 62 -4.73 -6.56 25.78
C LEU A 62 -4.34 -6.09 27.19
N ARG A 63 -3.43 -5.12 27.29
CA ARG A 63 -3.02 -4.51 28.56
C ARG A 63 -4.14 -3.67 29.20
N LYS A 64 -5.03 -3.07 28.40
CA LYS A 64 -6.23 -2.35 28.87
C LYS A 64 -7.40 -3.28 29.20
N MET A 65 -7.43 -4.49 28.65
CA MET A 65 -8.37 -5.57 28.99
C MET A 65 -7.92 -6.43 30.18
N GLY A 66 -6.77 -6.12 30.82
CA GLY A 66 -6.34 -6.82 32.04
C GLY A 66 -5.90 -8.27 31.82
N MET A 67 -5.60 -8.67 30.58
CA MET A 67 -5.00 -9.97 30.26
C MET A 67 -3.47 -9.86 30.14
N GLY A 68 -2.81 -9.31 31.16
CA GLY A 68 -1.36 -9.19 31.26
C GLY A 68 -0.89 -9.19 32.70
#